data_AF-A0A6A7KI80-F1
#
_entry.id   AF-A0A6A7KI80-F1
#
_cell.length_a   1.000
_cell.length_b   1.000
_cell.length_c   1.000
_cell.angle_alpha   90.00
_cell.angle_beta   90.00
_cell.angle_gamma   90.00
#
_symmetry.space_group_name_H-M   'P 1'
#
loop_
_entity.id
_entity.type
_entity.pdbx_description
1 polymer ?
#
loop_
_entity_poly.entity_id
_entity_poly.type
_entity_poly.pdbx_seq_one_letter_code
_entity_poly.pdbx_strand_id
1 'polypeptide(L)'
;MEAEEHLLALGLILILAFFLYPSETISGTFCEGSFGKLGSYEVSVRDGFLKVYQNGEEVFTAKGEHIFVRKANVEYFISNGCYSVSVREKPEKALYLFVAGVVIIGATFYYIAFLKYR
;
A
#
# COMPACT_ATOMS: atom_id res chain seq x y z
N MET A 1 -29.97 7.43 20.31
CA MET A 1 -29.56 6.79 19.05
C MET A 1 -29.92 5.34 19.15
N GLU A 2 -30.50 4.78 18.09
CA GLU A 2 -30.80 3.34 18.01
C GLU A 2 -29.50 2.55 17.86
N ALA A 3 -29.48 1.28 18.26
CA ALA A 3 -28.28 0.43 18.22
C ALA A 3 -27.69 0.32 16.81
N GLU A 4 -28.56 0.38 15.80
CA GLU A 4 -28.21 0.35 14.39
C GLU A 4 -27.49 1.62 13.93
N GLU A 5 -27.87 2.79 14.44
CA GLU A 5 -27.17 4.05 14.17
C GLU A 5 -25.73 4.01 14.72
N HIS A 6 -25.54 3.40 15.90
CA HIS A 6 -24.21 3.18 16.47
C HIS A 6 -23.35 2.24 15.62
N LEU A 7 -23.94 1.18 15.04
CA LEU A 7 -23.22 0.26 14.16
C LEU A 7 -22.83 0.92 12.83
N LEU A 8 -23.73 1.71 12.24
CA LEU A 8 -23.42 2.51 11.05
C LEU A 8 -22.30 3.52 11.33
N ALA A 9 -22.37 4.22 12.47
CA ALA A 9 -21.32 5.15 12.90
C ALA A 9 -19.98 4.44 13.09
N LEU A 10 -19.96 3.27 13.75
CA LEU A 10 -18.75 2.46 13.92
C LEU A 10 -18.15 2.05 12.57
N GLY A 11 -18.97 1.57 11.64
CA GLY A 11 -18.52 1.19 10.30
C GLY A 11 -17.90 2.36 9.53
N LEU A 12 -18.50 3.55 9.63
CA LEU A 12 -17.94 4.78 9.05
C LEU A 12 -16.60 5.17 9.70
N ILE A 13 -16.49 5.07 11.03
CA ILE A 13 -15.24 5.33 11.76
C ILE A 13 -14.13 4.39 11.29
N LEU A 14 -14.43 3.11 11.07
CA LEU A 14 -13.44 2.14 10.57
C LEU A 14 -12.97 2.48 9.15
N ILE A 15 -13.87 2.91 8.27
CA ILE A 15 -13.52 3.37 6.92
C ILE A 15 -12.63 4.62 6.99
N LEU A 16 -12.98 5.60 7.84
CA LEU A 16 -12.15 6.79 8.05
C LEU A 16 -10.78 6.42 8.62
N ALA A 17 -10.73 5.50 9.58
CA ALA A 17 -9.49 5.00 10.15
C ALA A 17 -8.59 4.33 9.09
N PHE A 18 -9.16 3.63 8.10
CA PHE A 18 -8.38 3.13 6.96
C PHE A 18 -7.73 4.25 6.17
N PHE A 19 -8.44 5.33 5.85
CA PHE A 19 -7.87 6.44 5.09
C PHE A 19 -6.77 7.15 5.87
N LEU A 20 -6.96 7.33 7.17
CA LEU A 20 -6.00 7.96 8.09
C LEU A 20 -4.85 7.03 8.51
N TYR A 21 -4.92 5.74 8.19
CA TYR A 21 -3.88 4.79 8.59
C TYR A 21 -2.54 5.20 7.95
N PRO A 22 -1.46 5.37 8.76
CA PRO A 22 -0.19 5.86 8.27
C PRO A 22 0.43 4.90 7.25
N SER A 23 1.05 5.47 6.22
CA SER A 23 1.89 4.69 5.31
C SER A 23 3.20 4.36 5.98
N GLU A 24 3.68 3.14 5.79
CA GLU A 24 4.97 2.68 6.29
C GLU A 24 6.03 2.87 5.21
N THR A 25 7.25 3.22 5.63
CA THR A 25 8.39 3.30 4.70
C THR A 25 9.15 1.99 4.78
N ILE A 26 9.15 1.25 3.69
CA ILE A 26 9.88 -0.01 3.55
C ILE A 26 11.16 0.32 2.79
N SER A 27 12.30 -0.12 3.33
CA SER A 27 13.60 0.11 2.71
C SER A 27 14.41 -1.17 2.59
N GLY A 28 15.27 -1.24 1.57
CA GLY A 28 16.14 -2.37 1.31
C GLY A 28 17.31 -1.98 0.43
N THR A 29 18.40 -2.76 0.51
CA THR A 29 19.62 -2.51 -0.24
C THR A 29 19.80 -3.58 -1.31
N PHE A 30 20.06 -3.14 -2.54
CA PHE A 30 20.15 -3.96 -3.74
C PHE A 30 21.44 -3.63 -4.49
N CYS A 31 22.35 -4.60 -4.58
CA CYS A 31 23.63 -4.45 -5.27
C CYS A 31 23.55 -5.03 -6.69
N GLU A 32 24.59 -4.81 -7.51
CA GLU A 32 24.68 -5.35 -8.86
C GLU A 32 24.39 -6.87 -8.92
N GLY A 33 23.51 -7.28 -9.83
CA GLY A 33 23.05 -8.66 -9.99
C GLY A 33 21.95 -9.09 -9.03
N SER A 34 21.54 -8.24 -8.07
CA SER A 34 20.47 -8.56 -7.13
C SER A 34 19.07 -8.47 -7.74
N PHE A 35 18.20 -9.35 -7.27
CA PHE A 35 16.77 -9.36 -7.56
C PHE A 35 16.04 -9.71 -6.27
N GLY A 36 14.98 -8.96 -5.94
CA GLY A 36 14.21 -9.22 -4.73
C GLY A 36 12.93 -8.41 -4.66
N LYS A 37 12.20 -8.60 -3.57
CA LYS A 37 10.95 -7.89 -3.29
C LYS A 37 11.16 -6.84 -2.21
N LEU A 38 10.50 -5.70 -2.36
CA LEU A 38 10.43 -4.62 -1.40
C LEU A 38 8.95 -4.21 -1.23
N GLY A 39 8.27 -4.81 -0.25
CA GLY A 39 6.81 -4.69 -0.14
C GLY A 39 6.11 -5.33 -1.34
N SER A 40 5.17 -4.62 -1.96
CA SER A 40 4.54 -5.03 -3.22
C SER A 40 5.38 -4.81 -4.48
N TYR A 41 6.57 -4.23 -4.35
CA TYR A 41 7.46 -3.91 -5.47
C TYR A 41 8.50 -5.01 -5.70
N GLU A 42 8.85 -5.23 -6.95
CA GLU A 42 9.98 -6.07 -7.35
C GLU A 42 11.14 -5.17 -7.78
N VAL A 43 12.31 -5.37 -7.18
CA VAL A 43 13.50 -4.58 -7.43
C VAL A 43 14.56 -5.44 -8.09
N SER A 44 15.18 -4.91 -9.13
CA SER A 44 16.26 -5.57 -9.84
C SER A 44 17.38 -4.58 -10.12
N VAL A 45 18.63 -5.03 -9.98
CA VAL A 45 19.81 -4.24 -10.34
C VAL A 45 20.64 -5.02 -11.35
N ARG A 46 20.73 -4.52 -12.58
CA ARG A 46 21.51 -5.12 -13.67
C ARG A 46 22.15 -4.06 -14.55
N ASP A 47 23.41 -4.27 -14.92
CA ASP A 47 24.22 -3.36 -15.73
C ASP A 47 24.28 -1.94 -15.13
N GLY A 48 24.25 -1.86 -13.80
CA GLY A 48 24.17 -0.62 -13.03
C GLY A 48 22.80 0.07 -13.06
N PHE A 49 21.79 -0.49 -13.72
CA PHE A 49 20.43 0.04 -13.70
C PHE A 49 19.65 -0.53 -12.52
N LEU A 50 19.12 0.36 -11.69
CA LEU A 50 18.06 0.05 -10.74
C LEU A 50 16.72 0.09 -11.48
N LYS A 51 16.01 -1.03 -11.54
CA LYS A 51 14.65 -1.11 -12.06
C LYS A 51 13.70 -1.60 -10.98
N VAL A 52 12.57 -0.95 -10.85
CA VAL A 52 11.51 -1.29 -9.91
C VAL A 52 10.23 -1.53 -10.69
N TYR A 53 9.61 -2.67 -10.41
CA TYR A 53 8.37 -3.12 -11.01
C TYR A 53 7.28 -3.19 -9.95
N GLN A 54 6.05 -2.92 -10.37
CA GLN A 54 4.86 -3.15 -9.55
C GLN A 54 3.85 -3.89 -10.41
N ASN A 55 3.36 -5.05 -9.96
CA ASN A 55 2.43 -5.90 -10.71
C ASN A 55 2.89 -6.20 -12.16
N GLY A 56 4.20 -6.36 -12.37
CA GLY A 56 4.80 -6.64 -13.69
C GLY A 56 5.01 -5.41 -14.59
N GLU A 57 4.58 -4.22 -14.18
CA GLU A 57 4.84 -2.97 -14.90
C GLU A 57 6.09 -2.27 -14.36
N GLU A 58 6.95 -1.77 -15.26
CA GLU A 58 8.09 -0.94 -14.88
C GLU A 58 7.59 0.44 -14.41
N VAL A 59 7.78 0.70 -13.12
CA VAL A 59 7.30 1.93 -12.46
C VAL A 59 8.43 2.91 -12.15
N PHE A 60 9.67 2.44 -12.06
CA PHE A 60 10.82 3.29 -11.80
C PHE A 60 12.10 2.69 -12.36
N THR A 61 12.92 3.51 -13.02
CA THR A 61 14.24 3.10 -13.52
C THR A 61 15.25 4.22 -13.35
N ALA A 62 16.41 3.90 -12.77
CA ALA A 62 17.53 4.82 -12.57
C ALA A 62 18.89 4.16 -12.86
N LYS A 63 19.90 4.98 -13.17
CA LYS A 63 21.30 4.58 -13.28
C LYS A 63 22.19 5.66 -12.66
N GLY A 64 22.90 5.33 -11.58
CA GLY A 64 23.58 6.32 -10.77
C GLY A 64 22.57 7.35 -10.27
N GLU A 65 22.84 8.63 -10.49
CA GLU A 65 21.93 9.73 -10.12
C GLU A 65 20.86 10.05 -11.19
N HIS A 66 20.94 9.41 -12.36
CA HIS A 66 20.05 9.72 -13.49
C HIS A 66 18.80 8.84 -13.45
N ILE A 67 17.64 9.47 -13.55
CA ILE A 67 16.32 8.81 -13.54
C ILE A 67 15.76 8.81 -14.96
N PHE A 68 15.38 7.64 -15.46
CA PHE A 68 14.79 7.46 -16.79
C PHE A 68 13.27 7.34 -16.74
N VAL A 69 12.75 6.66 -15.71
CA VAL A 69 11.31 6.42 -15.52
C VAL A 69 10.97 6.71 -14.06
N ARG A 70 9.90 7.48 -13.83
CA ARG A 70 9.33 7.75 -12.50
C ARG A 70 7.81 7.82 -12.58
N LYS A 71 7.16 6.67 -12.46
CA LYS A 71 5.70 6.54 -12.31
C LYS A 71 5.28 6.40 -10.85
N ALA A 72 6.16 5.84 -10.01
CA ALA A 72 5.97 5.73 -8.56
C ALA A 72 6.93 6.64 -7.80
N ASN A 73 6.55 7.02 -6.58
CA ASN A 73 7.41 7.78 -5.68
C ASN A 73 8.38 6.82 -4.97
N VAL A 74 9.48 6.52 -5.66
CA VAL A 74 10.58 5.70 -5.16
C VAL A 74 11.75 6.62 -4.81
N GLU A 75 12.15 6.58 -3.55
CA GLU A 75 13.37 7.22 -3.06
C GLU A 75 14.52 6.22 -3.17
N TYR A 76 15.69 6.68 -3.57
CA TYR A 76 16.86 5.83 -3.64
C TYR A 76 18.15 6.61 -3.36
N PHE A 77 19.15 5.90 -2.88
CA PHE A 77 20.50 6.39 -2.64
C PHE A 77 21.51 5.35 -3.14
N ILE A 78 22.59 5.82 -3.77
CA ILE A 78 23.64 4.93 -4.27
C ILE A 78 24.91 5.08 -3.41
N SER A 79 25.45 3.94 -2.96
CA SER A 79 26.71 3.90 -2.22
C SER A 79 27.47 2.62 -2.54
N ASN A 80 28.77 2.75 -2.85
CA ASN A 80 29.66 1.61 -3.15
C ASN A 80 29.11 0.63 -4.20
N GLY A 81 28.38 1.12 -5.21
CA GLY A 81 27.79 0.29 -6.26
C GLY A 81 26.50 -0.44 -5.87
N CYS A 82 25.94 -0.15 -4.69
CA CYS A 82 24.65 -0.66 -4.24
C CYS A 82 23.61 0.46 -4.14
N TYR A 83 22.37 0.13 -4.45
CA TYR A 83 21.21 1.00 -4.33
C TYR A 83 20.45 0.71 -3.05
N SER A 84 20.37 1.68 -2.14
CA SER A 84 19.41 1.67 -1.05
C SER A 84 18.11 2.28 -1.56
N VAL A 85 17.03 1.51 -1.57
CA VAL A 85 15.73 1.90 -2.12
C VAL A 85 14.73 1.99 -0.97
N SER A 86 13.95 3.08 -0.92
CA SER A 86 12.85 3.28 0.02
C SER A 86 11.56 3.60 -0.72
N VAL A 87 10.48 2.92 -0.30
CA VAL A 87 9.14 3.11 -0.86
C VAL A 87 8.15 3.28 0.28
N ARG A 88 7.18 4.17 0.08
CA ARG A 88 6.06 4.37 1.01
C ARG A 88 4.87 3.55 0.54
N GLU A 89 4.41 2.66 1.42
CA GLU A 89 3.28 1.78 1.14
C GLU A 89 2.30 1.79 2.31
N LYS A 90 1.00 1.76 2.01
CA LYS A 90 -0.01 1.58 3.05
C LYS A 90 -0.01 0.10 3.46
N PRO A 91 0.18 -0.23 4.74
CA PRO A 91 0.29 -1.62 5.15
C PRO A 91 -0.99 -2.39 4.87
N GLU A 92 -0.86 -3.65 4.48
CA GLU A 92 -2.01 -4.54 4.17
C GLU A 92 -3.00 -4.61 5.33
N LYS A 93 -2.51 -4.53 6.57
CA LYS A 93 -3.36 -4.54 7.77
C LYS A 93 -4.40 -3.42 7.77
N ALA A 94 -4.11 -2.28 7.14
CA ALA A 94 -5.07 -1.18 7.03
C ALA A 94 -6.31 -1.61 6.23
N LEU A 95 -6.16 -2.48 5.21
CA LEU A 95 -7.26 -2.96 4.39
C LEU A 95 -8.34 -3.66 5.23
N TYR A 96 -7.96 -4.36 6.30
CA TYR A 96 -8.92 -4.99 7.21
C TYR A 96 -9.87 -4.00 7.87
N LEU A 97 -9.41 -2.77 8.18
CA LEU A 97 -10.28 -1.72 8.74
C LEU A 97 -11.34 -1.31 7.72
N PHE A 98 -10.96 -1.16 6.46
CA PHE A 98 -11.89 -0.83 5.39
C PHE A 98 -12.94 -1.93 5.18
N VAL A 99 -12.48 -3.17 5.02
CA VAL A 99 -13.37 -4.32 4.79
C VAL A 99 -14.32 -4.53 5.97
N ALA A 100 -13.82 -4.47 7.20
CA ALA A 100 -14.66 -4.58 8.39
C ALA A 100 -15.73 -3.47 8.44
N GLY A 101 -15.35 -2.24 8.14
CA GLY A 101 -16.28 -1.12 8.07
C GLY A 101 -17.40 -1.33 7.04
N VAL A 102 -17.05 -1.76 5.82
CA VAL A 102 -18.02 -2.04 4.75
C VAL A 102 -18.96 -3.20 5.15
N VAL A 103 -18.43 -4.27 5.74
CA VAL A 103 -19.22 -5.42 6.17
C VAL A 103 -20.22 -5.02 7.27
N ILE A 104 -19.78 -4.24 8.26
CA ILE A 104 -20.66 -3.75 9.35
C ILE A 104 -21.79 -2.91 8.76
N ILE A 105 -21.47 -1.92 7.91
CA ILE A 105 -22.48 -1.06 7.29
C ILE A 105 -23.46 -1.89 6.47
N GLY A 106 -22.96 -2.80 5.62
CA GLY A 106 -23.79 -3.64 4.78
C GLY A 106 -24.73 -4.55 5.58
N ALA A 107 -24.22 -5.20 6.63
CA ALA A 107 -25.00 -6.06 7.50
C ALA A 107 -26.07 -5.28 8.29
N THR A 108 -25.72 -4.10 8.82
CA THR A 108 -26.67 -3.24 9.52
C THR A 108 -27.75 -2.72 8.58
N PHE A 109 -27.38 -2.29 7.37
CA PHE A 109 -28.35 -1.86 6.37
C PHE A 109 -29.30 -2.99 5.98
N TYR A 110 -28.77 -4.20 5.73
CA TYR A 110 -29.59 -5.37 5.42
C TYR A 110 -30.58 -5.69 6.55
N TYR A 111 -30.13 -5.64 7.80
CA TYR A 111 -30.99 -5.85 8.97
C TYR A 111 -32.14 -4.84 9.03
N ILE A 112 -31.85 -3.54 8.90
CA ILE A 112 -32.88 -2.49 8.92
C ILE A 112 -33.86 -2.68 7.77
N ALA A 113 -33.36 -2.91 6.55
CA ALA A 113 -34.18 -2.94 5.34
C ALA A 113 -35.07 -4.18 5.24
N PHE A 114 -34.61 -5.34 5.71
CA PHE A 114 -35.27 -6.63 5.44
C PHE A 114 -35.72 -7.40 6.68
N LEU A 115 -35.10 -7.19 7.85
CA LEU A 115 -35.36 -8.00 9.05
C LEU A 115 -36.11 -7.23 10.13
N LYS A 116 -35.90 -5.92 10.27
CA LYS A 116 -36.50 -5.11 11.34
C LYS A 116 -38.02 -4.90 11.17
N TYR A 117 -38.52 -4.87 9.94
CA TYR A 117 -39.94 -4.59 9.62
C TYR A 117 -40.74 -5.86 9.26
N ARG A 118 -40.22 -7.04 9.60
CA ARG A 118 -40.85 -8.33 9.34
C ARG A 118 -41.21 -9.01 10.65
#